data_AF-A0A067CJ20-F1
#
_entry.id   AF-A0A067CJ20-F1
#
_cell.length_a   1.000
_cell.length_b   1.000
_cell.length_c   1.000
_cell.angle_alpha   90.00
_cell.angle_beta   90.00
_cell.angle_gamma   90.00
#
_symmetry.space_group_name_H-M   'P 1'
#
loop_
_entity.id
_entity.type
_entity.pdbx_description
1 polymer ?
#
loop_
_entity_poly.entity_id
_entity_poly.type
_entity_poly.pdbx_seq_one_letter_code
_entity_poly.pdbx_strand_id
1 'polypeptide(L)'
;MRHRTDDSSLVLLHDSNATDSVQGRPAASPTPTTQPALIYQVVLFASPQFYSFPWKPLLNRLVGDTYPVAVAHFAPHHATRANLALHFVCLLVQLSGNFCFLTLLDMTVTGSRARPFSLATALLWSVYLVLGATTAPIWCNVAAVASIVAAYAAAPVLLQQPTALTLVPLVLYVLVALVSGVSVPGYARLGAAAQVTIFLGLLHVGWMYLETSPPAPSDVGVPYTLGFCTVLVLLAALPRPTLPTVLFGALVGRSLGIWTRQPLLTLYCYGYFGSLLQVLAHGLAKEQATLLALEDEGSLKKVRYEYAHVTYFPTLVFEGMYCAAYRPCDKKDA
;
A
#
# COMPACT_ATOMS: atom_id res chain seq x y z
N MET A 1 5.84 33.31 -62.46
CA MET A 1 6.75 32.17 -62.73
C MET A 1 8.18 32.57 -62.41
N ARG A 2 8.70 32.13 -61.27
CA ARG A 2 10.06 31.61 -61.08
C ARG A 2 10.17 31.10 -59.64
N HIS A 3 10.45 29.81 -59.56
CA HIS A 3 10.75 29.04 -58.37
C HIS A 3 11.94 29.64 -57.61
N ARG A 4 11.87 29.59 -56.27
CA ARG A 4 13.04 29.42 -55.43
C ARG A 4 12.71 28.42 -54.33
N THR A 5 13.31 27.25 -54.47
CA THR A 5 13.48 26.21 -53.46
C THR A 5 14.60 26.64 -52.52
N ASP A 6 14.35 26.63 -51.21
CA ASP A 6 15.42 26.60 -50.21
C ASP A 6 15.25 25.32 -49.38
N ASP A 7 16.21 24.43 -49.61
CA ASP A 7 16.67 23.38 -48.72
C ASP A 7 17.50 23.98 -47.57
N SER A 8 17.81 23.14 -46.59
CA SER A 8 18.79 23.30 -45.49
C SER A 8 18.14 23.65 -44.14
N SER A 9 18.47 23.04 -43.01
CA SER A 9 19.63 22.20 -42.71
C SER A 9 19.40 21.49 -41.37
N LEU A 10 19.79 20.21 -41.35
CA LEU A 10 19.92 19.36 -40.18
C LEU A 10 20.99 19.95 -39.24
N VAL A 11 20.60 20.40 -38.05
CA VAL A 11 21.54 20.87 -37.02
C VAL A 11 22.02 19.67 -36.21
N LEU A 12 23.18 19.15 -36.59
CA LEU A 12 24.05 18.32 -35.77
C LEU A 12 24.85 19.26 -34.85
N LEU A 13 24.49 19.32 -33.57
CA LEU A 13 25.33 19.92 -32.53
C LEU A 13 26.06 18.82 -31.78
N HIS A 14 27.31 18.66 -32.19
CA HIS A 14 28.40 18.02 -31.47
C HIS A 14 28.91 19.07 -30.49
N ASP A 15 28.80 18.84 -29.18
CA ASP A 15 29.56 19.60 -28.18
C ASP A 15 30.45 18.65 -27.40
N SER A 16 31.73 18.99 -27.46
CA SER A 16 32.87 18.26 -26.93
C SER A 16 33.42 19.05 -25.72
N ASN A 17 33.87 18.30 -24.71
CA ASN A 17 34.88 18.68 -23.72
C ASN A 17 34.59 19.87 -22.77
N ALA A 18 34.19 19.52 -21.54
CA ALA A 18 34.62 20.23 -20.33
C ALA A 18 35.13 19.21 -19.31
N THR A 19 36.46 19.03 -19.28
CA THR A 19 37.20 18.32 -18.24
C THR A 19 37.30 19.21 -17.00
N ASP A 20 36.31 19.11 -16.11
CA ASP A 20 36.44 19.63 -14.75
C ASP A 20 37.14 18.60 -13.86
N SER A 21 38.37 18.94 -13.47
CA SER A 21 39.17 18.22 -12.49
C SER A 21 38.61 18.48 -11.10
N VAL A 22 37.64 17.65 -10.68
CA VAL A 22 37.10 17.68 -9.32
C VAL A 22 38.16 17.14 -8.35
N GLN A 23 38.78 18.10 -7.66
CA GLN A 23 39.59 17.95 -6.46
C GLN A 23 38.94 16.96 -5.46
N GLY A 24 39.75 16.02 -5.00
CA GLY A 24 39.34 14.88 -4.18
C GLY A 24 38.56 15.26 -2.93
N ARG A 25 37.31 14.80 -2.87
CA ARG A 25 36.63 14.56 -1.60
C ARG A 25 37.26 13.32 -0.96
N PRO A 26 37.62 13.36 0.35
CA PRO A 26 38.05 12.17 1.05
C PRO A 26 36.96 11.09 0.91
N ALA A 27 37.36 9.91 0.44
CA ALA A 27 36.48 8.76 0.37
C ALA A 27 35.86 8.56 1.76
N ALA A 28 34.54 8.74 1.85
CA ALA A 28 33.80 8.43 3.06
C ALA A 28 34.13 6.99 3.44
N SER A 29 34.70 6.82 4.63
CA SER A 29 34.97 5.52 5.22
C SER A 29 33.73 4.63 5.05
N PRO A 30 33.86 3.39 4.55
CA PRO A 30 32.72 2.51 4.36
C PRO A 30 32.02 2.36 5.71
N THR A 31 30.87 3.01 5.84
CA THR A 31 30.02 2.87 7.02
C THR A 31 29.64 1.39 7.06
N PRO A 32 29.90 0.66 8.15
CA PRO A 32 29.61 -0.76 8.21
C PRO A 32 28.14 -0.95 7.84
N THR A 33 27.93 -1.57 6.68
CA THR A 33 26.63 -1.95 6.15
C THR A 33 26.10 -3.05 7.05
N THR A 34 25.58 -2.64 8.20
CA THR A 34 24.71 -3.47 9.01
C THR A 34 23.45 -3.68 8.16
N GLN A 35 23.48 -4.71 7.33
CA GLN A 35 22.27 -5.19 6.70
C GLN A 35 21.24 -5.38 7.82
N PRO A 36 19.99 -4.92 7.64
CA PRO A 36 18.95 -5.28 8.58
C PRO A 36 18.96 -6.80 8.63
N ALA A 37 18.84 -7.35 9.83
CA ALA A 37 18.68 -8.79 9.94
C ALA A 37 17.53 -9.17 9.00
N LEU A 38 17.81 -10.04 8.01
CA LEU A 38 16.89 -10.49 6.95
C LEU A 38 15.48 -10.79 7.49
N ILE A 39 15.42 -11.24 8.75
CA ILE A 39 14.21 -11.44 9.52
C ILE A 39 13.25 -10.24 9.55
N TYR A 40 13.74 -8.99 9.71
CA TYR A 40 12.88 -7.80 9.75
C TYR A 40 12.23 -7.52 8.39
N GLN A 41 12.97 -7.76 7.30
CA GLN A 41 12.44 -7.67 5.94
C GLN A 41 11.39 -8.77 5.71
N VAL A 42 11.71 -10.02 6.07
CA VAL A 42 10.77 -11.14 5.93
C VAL A 42 9.50 -10.88 6.72
N VAL A 43 9.58 -10.46 7.99
CA VAL A 43 8.39 -10.16 8.81
C VAL A 43 7.56 -9.02 8.20
N LEU A 44 8.21 -8.01 7.62
CA LEU A 44 7.54 -6.85 7.02
C LEU A 44 6.81 -7.19 5.72
N PHE A 45 7.44 -7.95 4.82
CA PHE A 45 6.92 -8.21 3.47
C PHE A 45 6.18 -9.55 3.32
N ALA A 46 6.48 -10.56 4.16
CA ALA A 46 5.71 -11.80 4.22
C ALA A 46 4.40 -11.64 5.02
N SER A 47 4.23 -10.50 5.70
CA SER A 47 2.94 -10.04 6.20
C SER A 47 2.37 -8.93 5.30
N PRO A 48 1.04 -8.80 5.15
CA PRO A 48 0.46 -7.69 4.41
C PRO A 48 0.93 -6.35 4.97
N GLN A 49 1.51 -5.48 4.13
CA GLN A 49 2.33 -4.33 4.56
C GLN A 49 1.55 -3.33 5.42
N PHE A 50 0.30 -3.03 5.07
CA PHE A 50 -0.52 -2.03 5.77
C PHE A 50 -1.56 -2.63 6.72
N TYR A 51 -1.51 -3.93 6.97
CA TYR A 51 -2.34 -4.51 8.04
C TYR A 51 -1.87 -4.02 9.39
N SER A 52 -2.82 -3.57 10.21
CA SER A 52 -2.56 -3.19 11.58
C SER A 52 -2.33 -4.44 12.43
N PHE A 53 -1.20 -5.11 12.26
CA PHE A 53 -0.81 -6.17 13.16
C PHE A 53 -0.29 -5.59 14.48
N PRO A 54 -0.52 -6.25 15.62
CA PRO A 54 -0.13 -5.70 16.93
C PRO A 54 1.40 -5.58 17.07
N TRP A 55 2.20 -6.41 16.39
CA TRP A 55 3.65 -6.31 16.49
C TRP A 55 4.26 -5.14 15.71
N LYS A 56 3.57 -4.56 14.73
CA LYS A 56 4.16 -3.54 13.85
C LYS A 56 4.51 -2.22 14.56
N PRO A 57 3.65 -1.64 15.41
CA PRO A 57 4.04 -0.50 16.24
C PRO A 57 5.28 -0.78 17.10
N LEU A 58 5.38 -1.99 17.65
CA LEU A 58 6.53 -2.40 18.46
C LEU A 58 7.80 -2.51 17.60
N LEU A 59 7.71 -3.15 16.43
CA LEU A 59 8.85 -3.27 15.52
C LEU A 59 9.26 -1.90 14.94
N ASN A 60 8.31 -1.02 14.62
CA ASN A 60 8.62 0.34 14.21
C ASN A 60 9.34 1.11 15.32
N ARG A 61 8.95 0.93 16.58
CA ARG A 61 9.68 1.51 17.73
C ARG A 61 11.10 0.97 17.88
N LEU A 62 11.29 -0.32 17.62
CA LEU A 62 12.56 -1.03 17.82
C LEU A 62 13.56 -0.80 16.69
N VAL A 63 13.11 -0.90 15.43
CA VAL A 63 13.98 -0.84 14.26
C VAL A 63 13.57 0.22 13.24
N GLY A 64 12.34 0.70 13.29
CA GLY A 64 11.80 1.62 12.29
C GLY A 64 12.36 3.04 12.37
N ASP A 65 11.57 3.98 11.85
CA ASP A 65 11.92 5.39 11.81
C ASP A 65 10.82 6.28 12.39
N THR A 66 11.16 7.56 12.56
CA THR A 66 10.25 8.54 13.18
C THR A 66 9.17 9.02 12.23
N TYR A 67 8.10 9.60 12.77
CA TYR A 67 7.03 10.18 11.97
C TYR A 67 7.50 11.27 10.98
N PRO A 68 8.36 12.24 11.35
CA PRO A 68 8.89 13.22 10.40
C PRO A 68 9.60 12.60 9.19
N VAL A 69 10.33 11.50 9.40
CA VAL A 69 10.99 10.77 8.30
C VAL A 69 9.92 10.15 7.39
N ALA A 70 8.90 9.51 7.97
CA ALA A 70 7.80 8.95 7.19
C ALA A 70 7.08 10.02 6.35
N VAL A 71 6.81 11.21 6.91
CA VAL A 71 6.22 12.35 6.18
C VAL A 71 7.12 12.80 5.04
N ALA A 72 8.43 12.91 5.26
CA ALA A 72 9.38 13.36 4.25
C ALA A 72 9.43 12.45 3.02
N HIS A 73 9.21 11.14 3.20
CA HIS A 73 9.09 10.19 2.08
C HIS A 73 7.67 10.11 1.51
N PHE A 74 6.64 10.29 2.32
CA PHE A 74 5.25 10.22 1.88
C PHE A 74 4.84 11.43 1.02
N ALA A 75 5.12 12.65 1.49
CA ALA A 75 4.59 13.88 0.90
C ALA A 75 5.00 14.12 -0.58
N PRO A 76 6.25 13.86 -1.01
CA PRO A 76 6.63 14.05 -2.42
C PRO A 76 5.92 13.10 -3.38
N HIS A 77 5.44 11.97 -2.88
CA HIS A 77 4.81 10.89 -3.64
C HIS A 77 3.28 10.84 -3.49
N HIS A 78 2.72 11.82 -2.78
CA HIS A 78 1.28 12.01 -2.56
C HIS A 78 0.92 13.49 -2.73
N ALA A 79 1.33 14.04 -3.87
CA ALA A 79 1.23 15.47 -4.13
C ALA A 79 -0.19 15.90 -4.53
N THR A 80 -0.87 15.06 -5.32
CA THR A 80 -2.19 15.37 -5.89
C THR A 80 -3.34 14.94 -4.98
N ARG A 81 -4.46 15.68 -5.06
CA ARG A 81 -5.71 15.37 -4.34
C ARG A 81 -6.30 14.03 -4.78
N ALA A 82 -6.20 13.72 -6.08
CA ALA A 82 -6.64 12.44 -6.64
C ALA A 82 -5.89 11.26 -5.99
N ASN A 83 -4.55 11.35 -5.88
CA ASN A 83 -3.77 10.28 -5.27
C ASN A 83 -4.13 10.08 -3.80
N LEU A 84 -4.27 11.17 -3.04
CA LEU A 84 -4.68 11.13 -1.64
C LEU A 84 -6.09 10.57 -1.44
N ALA A 85 -7.04 10.91 -2.31
CA ALA A 85 -8.40 10.38 -2.27
C ALA A 85 -8.42 8.87 -2.52
N LEU A 86 -7.64 8.37 -3.49
CA LEU A 86 -7.50 6.93 -3.72
C LEU A 86 -6.84 6.22 -2.53
N HIS A 87 -5.80 6.82 -1.93
CA HIS A 87 -5.14 6.28 -0.74
C HIS A 87 -6.06 6.26 0.49
N PHE A 88 -6.99 7.21 0.61
CA PHE A 88 -8.04 7.16 1.61
C PHE A 88 -8.94 5.93 1.43
N VAL A 89 -9.31 5.60 0.19
CA VAL A 89 -10.05 4.34 -0.08
C VAL A 89 -9.19 3.11 0.24
N CYS A 90 -7.89 3.13 -0.06
CA CYS A 90 -6.96 2.07 0.33
C CYS A 90 -6.91 1.89 1.85
N LEU A 91 -6.90 2.98 2.62
CA LEU A 91 -6.97 2.94 4.08
C LEU A 91 -8.25 2.25 4.57
N LEU A 92 -9.41 2.54 3.96
CA LEU A 92 -10.66 1.86 4.28
C LEU A 92 -10.58 0.35 4.03
N VAL A 93 -10.04 -0.07 2.87
CA VAL A 93 -9.82 -1.48 2.51
C VAL A 93 -8.91 -2.16 3.55
N GLN A 94 -7.79 -1.51 3.88
CA GLN A 94 -6.79 -2.08 4.77
C GLN A 94 -7.30 -2.22 6.20
N LEU A 95 -7.94 -1.19 6.76
CA LEU A 95 -8.49 -1.25 8.11
C LEU A 95 -9.66 -2.23 8.22
N SER A 96 -10.62 -2.17 7.29
CA SER A 96 -11.80 -3.05 7.32
C SER A 96 -11.39 -4.53 7.18
N GLY A 97 -10.53 -4.84 6.20
CA GLY A 97 -10.01 -6.20 6.03
C GLY A 97 -9.23 -6.67 7.24
N ASN A 98 -8.34 -5.83 7.79
CA ASN A 98 -7.53 -6.19 8.95
C ASN A 98 -8.39 -6.51 10.17
N PHE A 99 -9.38 -5.69 10.50
CA PHE A 99 -10.22 -5.95 11.67
C PHE A 99 -11.22 -7.09 11.45
N CYS A 100 -11.67 -7.34 10.21
CA CYS A 100 -12.39 -8.57 9.87
C CYS A 100 -11.50 -9.81 10.06
N PHE A 101 -10.26 -9.77 9.57
CA PHE A 101 -9.27 -10.84 9.77
C PHE A 101 -9.03 -11.12 11.25
N LEU A 102 -8.73 -10.08 12.04
CA LEU A 102 -8.45 -10.21 13.47
C LEU A 102 -9.68 -10.69 14.25
N THR A 103 -10.88 -10.23 13.90
CA THR A 103 -12.11 -10.70 14.54
C THR A 103 -12.33 -12.19 14.27
N LEU A 104 -12.12 -12.63 13.03
CA LEU A 104 -12.22 -14.05 12.68
C LEU A 104 -11.13 -14.88 13.36
N LEU A 105 -9.91 -14.35 13.45
CA LEU A 105 -8.80 -14.99 14.14
C LEU A 105 -9.11 -15.15 15.64
N ASP A 106 -9.61 -14.09 16.28
CA ASP A 106 -10.05 -14.12 17.68
C ASP A 106 -11.10 -15.22 17.92
N MET A 107 -12.13 -15.28 17.07
CA MET A 107 -13.16 -16.31 17.15
C MET A 107 -12.59 -17.72 16.95
N THR A 108 -11.64 -17.88 16.03
CA THR A 108 -11.02 -19.17 15.72
C THR A 108 -10.12 -19.67 16.85
N VAL A 109 -9.30 -18.78 17.43
CA VAL A 109 -8.31 -19.13 18.46
C VAL A 109 -8.93 -19.24 19.84
N THR A 110 -9.86 -18.35 20.19
CA THR A 110 -10.41 -18.27 21.55
C THR A 110 -11.77 -18.92 21.70
N GLY A 111 -12.45 -19.25 20.58
CA GLY A 111 -13.86 -19.69 20.60
C GLY A 111 -14.83 -18.62 21.11
N SER A 112 -14.38 -17.38 21.31
CA SER A 112 -15.11 -16.32 21.99
C SER A 112 -15.33 -15.10 21.11
N ARG A 113 -16.38 -14.33 21.42
CA ARG A 113 -16.68 -13.01 20.84
C ARG A 113 -15.95 -11.85 21.53
N ALA A 114 -15.06 -12.14 22.49
CA ALA A 114 -14.34 -11.12 23.25
C ALA A 114 -13.33 -10.30 22.43
N ARG A 115 -12.88 -10.82 21.27
CA ARG A 115 -11.99 -10.14 20.30
C ARG A 115 -10.69 -9.54 20.90
N PRO A 116 -9.92 -10.30 21.71
CA PRO A 116 -8.75 -9.76 22.40
C PRO A 116 -7.63 -9.26 21.48
N PHE A 117 -7.31 -9.98 20.39
CA PHE A 117 -6.26 -9.57 19.45
C PHE A 117 -6.68 -8.33 18.67
N SER A 118 -7.96 -8.26 18.26
CA SER A 118 -8.52 -7.08 17.61
C SER A 118 -8.46 -5.86 18.54
N LEU A 119 -8.89 -6.01 19.81
CA LEU A 119 -8.88 -4.91 20.76
C LEU A 119 -7.46 -4.45 21.08
N ALA A 120 -6.55 -5.39 21.38
CA ALA A 120 -5.14 -5.09 21.64
C ALA A 120 -4.50 -4.35 20.47
N THR A 121 -4.80 -4.78 19.24
CA THR A 121 -4.37 -4.08 18.02
C THR A 121 -4.89 -2.65 17.98
N ALA A 122 -6.20 -2.44 18.14
CA ALA A 122 -6.80 -1.12 18.07
C ALA A 122 -6.19 -0.16 19.10
N LEU A 123 -6.03 -0.62 20.35
CA LEU A 123 -5.44 0.16 21.42
C LEU A 123 -3.97 0.48 21.14
N LEU A 124 -3.17 -0.53 20.79
CA LEU A 124 -1.73 -0.35 20.58
C LEU A 124 -1.44 0.60 19.41
N TRP A 125 -2.15 0.45 18.30
CA TRP A 125 -2.03 1.37 17.17
C TRP A 125 -2.49 2.78 17.54
N SER A 126 -3.62 2.92 18.25
CA SER A 126 -4.12 4.25 18.64
C SER A 126 -3.14 4.98 19.55
N VAL A 127 -2.62 4.30 20.57
CA VAL A 127 -1.60 4.85 21.48
C VAL A 127 -0.33 5.19 20.71
N TYR A 128 0.13 4.30 19.83
CA TYR A 128 1.35 4.52 19.06
C TYR A 128 1.23 5.73 18.12
N LEU A 129 0.12 5.90 17.42
CA LEU A 129 -0.09 7.04 16.53
C LEU A 129 -0.13 8.36 17.31
N VAL A 130 -0.88 8.42 18.41
CA VAL A 130 -1.00 9.63 19.24
C VAL A 130 0.34 10.03 19.85
N LEU A 131 1.14 9.07 20.33
CA LEU A 131 2.42 9.33 20.97
C LEU A 131 3.60 9.43 19.99
N GLY A 132 3.50 8.83 18.81
CA GLY A 132 4.59 8.73 17.83
C GLY A 132 4.52 9.78 16.72
N ALA A 133 3.32 10.21 16.33
CA ALA A 133 3.11 11.23 15.30
C ALA A 133 2.92 12.63 15.91
N THR A 134 3.85 13.05 16.76
CA THR A 134 3.73 14.30 17.55
C THR A 134 3.86 15.58 16.73
N THR A 135 4.41 15.50 15.50
CA THR A 135 4.51 16.66 14.61
C THR A 135 3.30 16.80 13.68
N ALA A 136 2.39 15.81 13.64
CA ALA A 136 1.16 15.92 12.88
C ALA A 136 0.17 16.88 13.56
N PRO A 137 -0.70 17.58 12.79
CA PRO A 137 -1.84 18.27 13.37
C PRO A 137 -2.69 17.31 14.21
N ILE A 138 -3.11 17.74 15.40
CA ILE A 138 -3.82 16.87 16.35
C ILE A 138 -5.08 16.22 15.75
N TRP A 139 -5.78 16.93 14.88
CA TRP A 139 -6.99 16.44 14.20
C TRP A 139 -6.70 15.27 13.25
N CYS A 140 -5.51 15.20 12.66
CA CYS A 140 -5.11 14.07 11.81
C CYS A 140 -4.93 12.80 12.64
N ASN A 141 -4.34 12.91 13.83
CA ASN A 141 -4.24 11.79 14.78
C ASN A 141 -5.62 11.37 15.28
N VAL A 142 -6.50 12.32 15.59
CA VAL A 142 -7.89 12.02 15.99
C VAL A 142 -8.63 11.26 14.87
N ALA A 143 -8.51 11.71 13.62
CA ALA A 143 -9.14 11.05 12.48
C ALA A 143 -8.57 9.65 12.23
N ALA A 144 -7.25 9.47 12.38
CA ALA A 144 -6.59 8.17 12.28
C ALA A 144 -7.04 7.19 13.37
N VAL A 145 -7.14 7.62 14.62
CA VAL A 145 -7.65 6.80 15.72
C VAL A 145 -9.13 6.48 15.50
N ALA A 146 -9.93 7.47 15.10
CA ALA A 146 -11.35 7.28 14.84
C ALA A 146 -11.59 6.25 13.73
N SER A 147 -10.79 6.24 12.66
CA SER A 147 -10.92 5.26 11.57
C SER A 147 -10.56 3.84 12.02
N ILE A 148 -9.53 3.68 12.87
CA ILE A 148 -9.16 2.39 13.49
C ILE A 148 -10.30 1.88 14.39
N VAL A 149 -10.83 2.73 15.26
CA VAL A 149 -11.94 2.39 16.17
C VAL A 149 -13.20 2.04 15.38
N ALA A 150 -13.52 2.81 14.33
CA ALA A 150 -14.66 2.53 13.46
C ALA A 150 -14.52 1.17 12.76
N ALA A 151 -13.33 0.84 12.24
CA ALA A 151 -13.08 -0.46 11.62
C ALA A 151 -13.18 -1.63 12.63
N TYR A 152 -12.63 -1.46 13.85
CA TYR A 152 -12.80 -2.43 14.94
C TYR A 152 -14.27 -2.65 15.30
N ALA A 153 -15.06 -1.58 15.38
CA ALA A 153 -16.48 -1.65 15.71
C ALA A 153 -17.31 -2.28 14.58
N ALA A 154 -17.01 -1.96 13.32
CA ALA A 154 -17.74 -2.43 12.16
C ALA A 154 -17.43 -3.88 11.77
N ALA A 155 -16.25 -4.41 12.12
CA ALA A 155 -15.79 -5.73 11.67
C ALA A 155 -16.78 -6.89 11.88
N PRO A 156 -17.48 -7.04 13.03
CA PRO A 156 -18.45 -8.13 13.19
C PRO A 156 -19.63 -8.06 12.20
N VAL A 157 -20.05 -6.85 11.83
CA VAL A 157 -21.13 -6.64 10.85
C VAL A 157 -20.61 -6.90 9.44
N LEU A 158 -19.41 -6.39 9.12
CA LEU A 158 -18.79 -6.60 7.81
C LEU A 158 -18.48 -8.08 7.53
N LEU A 159 -18.13 -8.86 8.55
CA LEU A 159 -17.96 -10.32 8.43
C LEU A 159 -19.25 -11.05 8.02
N GLN A 160 -20.41 -10.52 8.36
CA GLN A 160 -21.70 -11.06 7.94
C GLN A 160 -22.07 -10.65 6.50
N GLN A 161 -21.32 -9.69 5.93
CA GLN A 161 -21.58 -9.10 4.62
C GLN A 161 -20.30 -9.12 3.76
N PRO A 162 -19.74 -10.31 3.44
CA PRO A 162 -18.45 -10.43 2.74
C PRO A 162 -18.46 -9.76 1.36
N THR A 163 -19.60 -9.78 0.65
CA THR A 163 -19.78 -9.07 -0.61
C THR A 163 -19.64 -7.56 -0.41
N ALA A 164 -20.28 -6.98 0.62
CA ALA A 164 -20.21 -5.55 0.89
C ALA A 164 -18.79 -5.12 1.29
N LEU A 165 -18.10 -5.94 2.10
CA LEU A 165 -16.71 -5.71 2.51
C LEU A 165 -15.78 -5.49 1.31
N THR A 166 -16.01 -6.21 0.20
CA THR A 166 -15.20 -6.09 -1.02
C THR A 166 -15.77 -5.08 -2.01
N LEU A 167 -17.05 -5.18 -2.34
CA LEU A 167 -17.65 -4.46 -3.45
C LEU A 167 -17.78 -2.95 -3.17
N VAL A 168 -18.15 -2.56 -1.96
CA VAL A 168 -18.32 -1.14 -1.60
C VAL A 168 -17.02 -0.34 -1.78
N PRO A 169 -15.88 -0.74 -1.17
CA PRO A 169 -14.64 -0.01 -1.36
C PRO A 169 -14.11 -0.13 -2.80
N LEU A 170 -14.37 -1.25 -3.50
CA LEU A 170 -13.97 -1.40 -4.90
C LEU A 170 -14.70 -0.42 -5.83
N VAL A 171 -16.02 -0.32 -5.67
CA VAL A 171 -16.86 0.65 -6.41
C VAL A 171 -16.43 2.06 -6.07
N LEU A 172 -16.22 2.38 -4.79
CA LEU A 172 -15.73 3.70 -4.37
C LEU A 172 -14.37 4.03 -5.02
N TYR A 173 -13.44 3.08 -5.04
CA TYR A 173 -12.13 3.24 -5.69
C TYR A 173 -12.27 3.55 -7.18
N VAL A 174 -13.09 2.77 -7.90
CA VAL A 174 -13.37 2.96 -9.33
C VAL A 174 -14.01 4.33 -9.60
N LEU A 175 -14.98 4.73 -8.77
CA LEU A 175 -15.63 6.03 -8.90
C LEU A 175 -14.62 7.18 -8.73
N VAL A 176 -13.78 7.13 -7.69
CA VAL A 176 -12.74 8.14 -7.48
C VAL A 176 -11.74 8.16 -8.64
N ALA A 177 -11.32 6.99 -9.14
CA ALA A 177 -10.40 6.87 -10.27
C ALA A 177 -10.98 7.48 -11.56
N LEU A 178 -12.24 7.19 -11.87
CA LEU A 178 -12.92 7.72 -13.06
C LEU A 178 -13.16 9.22 -12.95
N VAL A 179 -13.63 9.71 -11.80
CA VAL A 179 -13.83 11.16 -11.57
C VAL A 179 -12.51 11.90 -11.71
N SER A 180 -11.42 11.37 -11.14
CA SER A 180 -10.08 11.97 -11.29
C SER A 180 -9.60 11.92 -12.74
N GLY A 181 -9.91 10.84 -13.47
CA GLY A 181 -9.56 10.69 -14.88
C GLY A 181 -10.29 11.67 -15.80
N VAL A 182 -11.56 11.98 -15.52
CA VAL A 182 -12.38 12.94 -16.29
C VAL A 182 -12.05 14.39 -15.95
N SER A 183 -11.60 14.66 -14.72
CA SER A 183 -11.32 16.02 -14.23
C SER A 183 -10.07 16.64 -14.88
N VAL A 184 -9.27 15.85 -15.60
CA VAL A 184 -8.00 16.27 -16.18
C VAL A 184 -8.12 16.36 -17.69
N PRO A 185 -7.70 17.47 -18.32
CA PRO A 185 -7.71 17.59 -19.77
C PRO A 185 -6.88 16.48 -20.45
N GLY A 186 -7.52 15.71 -21.34
CA GLY A 186 -6.89 14.69 -22.19
C GLY A 186 -7.33 13.26 -21.87
N TYR A 187 -7.23 12.38 -22.88
CA TYR A 187 -7.73 11.00 -22.77
C TYR A 187 -6.80 10.03 -22.04
N ALA A 188 -5.55 10.40 -21.76
CA ALA A 188 -4.57 9.49 -21.20
C ALA A 188 -4.91 9.04 -19.76
N ARG A 189 -5.32 9.97 -18.88
CA ARG A 189 -5.70 9.63 -17.50
C ARG A 189 -7.03 8.87 -17.46
N LEU A 190 -8.00 9.26 -18.27
CA LEU A 190 -9.26 8.52 -18.42
C LEU A 190 -9.03 7.08 -18.93
N GLY A 191 -8.16 6.92 -19.93
CA GLY A 191 -7.77 5.60 -20.44
C GLY A 191 -7.13 4.71 -19.36
N ALA A 192 -6.22 5.27 -18.55
CA ALA A 192 -5.62 4.55 -17.43
C ALA A 192 -6.67 4.18 -16.36
N ALA A 193 -7.57 5.09 -16.01
CA ALA A 193 -8.67 4.82 -15.06
C ALA A 193 -9.62 3.73 -15.58
N ALA A 194 -9.93 3.74 -16.88
CA ALA A 194 -10.73 2.70 -17.53
C ALA A 194 -10.02 1.34 -17.50
N GLN A 195 -8.70 1.29 -17.79
CA GLN A 195 -7.91 0.06 -17.70
C GLN A 195 -7.90 -0.51 -16.28
N VAL A 196 -7.69 0.33 -15.27
CA VAL A 196 -7.75 -0.08 -13.85
C VAL A 196 -9.14 -0.60 -13.50
N THR A 197 -10.20 0.07 -13.97
CA THR A 197 -11.59 -0.36 -13.75
C THR A 197 -11.85 -1.73 -14.37
N ILE A 198 -11.44 -1.95 -15.62
CA ILE A 198 -11.57 -3.24 -16.32
C ILE A 198 -10.79 -4.32 -15.58
N PHE A 199 -9.54 -4.04 -15.21
CA PHE A 199 -8.70 -4.99 -14.47
C PHE A 199 -9.34 -5.41 -13.14
N LEU A 200 -9.78 -4.45 -12.34
CA LEU A 200 -10.42 -4.70 -11.05
C LEU A 200 -11.78 -5.42 -11.22
N GLY A 201 -12.54 -5.08 -12.25
CA GLY A 201 -13.79 -5.75 -12.60
C GLY A 201 -13.57 -7.22 -12.98
N LEU A 202 -12.60 -7.50 -13.86
CA LEU A 202 -12.23 -8.86 -14.24
C LEU A 202 -11.73 -9.68 -13.06
N LEU A 203 -10.92 -9.07 -12.18
CA LEU A 203 -10.43 -9.71 -10.97
C LEU A 203 -11.59 -10.09 -10.03
N HIS A 204 -12.54 -9.17 -9.82
CA HIS A 204 -13.71 -9.43 -8.99
C HIS A 204 -14.61 -10.52 -9.58
N VAL A 205 -14.87 -10.50 -10.89
CA VAL A 205 -15.61 -11.55 -11.61
C VAL A 205 -14.90 -12.90 -11.46
N GLY A 206 -13.58 -12.93 -11.58
CA GLY A 206 -12.78 -14.14 -11.37
C GLY A 206 -12.94 -14.71 -9.96
N TRP A 207 -12.93 -13.86 -8.94
CA TRP A 207 -13.18 -14.29 -7.55
C TRP A 207 -14.61 -14.80 -7.33
N MET A 208 -15.62 -14.12 -7.90
CA MET A 208 -17.00 -14.61 -7.87
C MET A 208 -17.13 -15.99 -8.53
N TYR A 209 -16.46 -16.19 -9.66
CA TYR A 209 -16.43 -17.50 -10.33
C TYR A 209 -15.78 -18.58 -9.45
N LEU A 210 -14.64 -18.28 -8.81
CA LEU A 210 -14.00 -19.21 -7.85
C LEU A 210 -14.92 -19.52 -6.65
N GLU A 211 -15.69 -18.55 -6.17
CA GLU A 211 -16.69 -18.78 -5.11
C GLU A 211 -17.83 -19.70 -5.53
N THR A 212 -18.14 -19.80 -6.82
CA THR A 212 -19.16 -20.75 -7.34
C THR A 212 -18.58 -22.09 -7.77
N SER A 213 -17.26 -22.17 -7.92
CA SER A 213 -16.57 -23.40 -8.34
C SER A 213 -16.58 -24.45 -7.21
N PRO A 214 -16.52 -25.76 -7.55
CA PRO A 214 -16.35 -26.81 -6.57
C PRO A 214 -15.14 -26.51 -5.67
N PRO A 215 -15.30 -26.61 -4.33
CA PRO A 215 -14.20 -26.34 -3.42
C PRO A 215 -13.07 -27.34 -3.63
N ALA A 216 -11.85 -26.92 -3.32
CA ALA A 216 -10.73 -27.86 -3.22
C ALA A 216 -11.07 -28.98 -2.19
N PRO A 217 -10.52 -30.19 -2.35
CA PRO A 217 -10.63 -31.24 -1.34
C PRO A 217 -10.25 -30.74 0.06
N SER A 218 -10.96 -31.18 1.10
CA SER A 218 -10.78 -30.63 2.46
C SER A 218 -9.40 -30.91 3.06
N ASP A 219 -8.75 -31.98 2.63
CA ASP A 219 -7.43 -32.43 3.06
C ASP A 219 -6.28 -31.58 2.50
N VAL A 220 -6.52 -30.84 1.41
CA VAL A 220 -5.45 -30.03 0.79
C VAL A 220 -5.29 -28.64 1.42
N GLY A 221 -6.25 -28.21 2.26
CA GLY A 221 -6.28 -26.86 2.81
C GLY A 221 -4.97 -26.45 3.51
N VAL A 222 -4.56 -27.21 4.52
CA VAL A 222 -3.35 -26.93 5.31
C VAL A 222 -2.07 -26.97 4.45
N PRO A 223 -1.83 -28.00 3.62
CA PRO A 223 -0.70 -28.02 2.69
C PRO A 223 -0.60 -26.77 1.81
N TYR A 224 -1.72 -26.30 1.26
CA TYR A 224 -1.74 -25.09 0.43
C TYR A 224 -1.42 -23.83 1.22
N THR A 225 -1.92 -23.68 2.45
CA THR A 225 -1.57 -22.55 3.32
C THR A 225 -0.09 -22.55 3.66
N LEU A 226 0.49 -23.71 4.00
CA LEU A 226 1.92 -23.85 4.28
C LEU A 226 2.79 -23.53 3.06
N GLY A 227 2.39 -24.04 1.88
CA GLY A 227 3.04 -23.74 0.62
C GLY A 227 2.99 -22.25 0.29
N PHE A 228 1.82 -21.62 0.44
CA PHE A 228 1.64 -20.18 0.28
C PHE A 228 2.55 -19.36 1.21
N CYS A 229 2.55 -19.67 2.51
CA CYS A 229 3.41 -19.00 3.48
C CYS A 229 4.90 -19.17 3.15
N THR A 230 5.31 -20.37 2.72
CA THR A 230 6.69 -20.65 2.31
C THR A 230 7.10 -19.78 1.13
N VAL A 231 6.27 -19.72 0.08
CA VAL A 231 6.55 -18.87 -1.08
C VAL A 231 6.59 -17.39 -0.68
N LEU A 232 5.68 -16.91 0.17
CA LEU A 232 5.72 -15.53 0.67
C LEU A 232 7.03 -15.21 1.41
N VAL A 233 7.51 -16.11 2.26
CA VAL A 233 8.80 -15.92 2.96
C VAL A 233 9.96 -15.83 1.96
N LEU A 234 9.98 -16.70 0.94
CA LEU A 234 11.01 -16.67 -0.10
C LEU A 234 10.95 -15.38 -0.93
N LEU A 235 9.76 -14.94 -1.33
CA LEU A 235 9.55 -13.67 -2.04
C LEU A 235 9.94 -12.47 -1.17
N ALA A 236 9.63 -12.50 0.12
CA ALA A 236 9.99 -11.46 1.08
C ALA A 236 11.49 -11.39 1.35
N ALA A 237 12.24 -12.45 1.10
CA ALA A 237 13.70 -12.49 1.22
C ALA A 237 14.41 -11.92 -0.03
N LEU A 238 13.71 -11.63 -1.12
CA LEU A 238 14.30 -11.03 -2.31
C LEU A 238 14.85 -9.62 -2.03
N PRO A 239 15.85 -9.14 -2.80
CA PRO A 239 16.35 -7.77 -2.67
C PRO A 239 15.27 -6.70 -2.87
N ARG A 240 14.30 -6.97 -3.76
CA ARG A 240 13.14 -6.13 -4.07
C ARG A 240 11.84 -6.90 -3.81
N PRO A 241 11.42 -7.02 -2.53
CA PRO A 241 10.34 -7.91 -2.13
C PRO A 241 8.93 -7.34 -2.32
N THR A 242 8.79 -6.02 -2.49
CA THR A 242 7.48 -5.33 -2.46
C THR A 242 6.55 -5.86 -3.53
N LEU A 243 6.91 -5.70 -4.81
CA LEU A 243 6.00 -6.04 -5.91
C LEU A 243 5.70 -7.55 -5.96
N PRO A 244 6.68 -8.47 -5.83
CA PRO A 244 6.39 -9.90 -5.84
C PRO A 244 5.46 -10.33 -4.71
N THR A 245 5.69 -9.85 -3.47
CA THR A 245 4.83 -10.23 -2.32
C THR A 245 3.42 -9.64 -2.45
N VAL A 246 3.28 -8.39 -2.90
CA VAL A 246 1.97 -7.76 -3.13
C VAL A 246 1.18 -8.50 -4.20
N LEU A 247 1.77 -8.76 -5.38
CA LEU A 247 1.07 -9.46 -6.46
C LEU A 247 0.73 -10.90 -6.07
N PHE A 248 1.68 -11.63 -5.48
CA PHE A 248 1.46 -13.01 -5.07
C PHE A 248 0.38 -13.10 -3.98
N GLY A 249 0.46 -12.26 -2.94
CA GLY A 249 -0.52 -12.24 -1.86
C GLY A 249 -1.92 -11.81 -2.33
N ALA A 250 -2.02 -10.75 -3.13
CA ALA A 250 -3.29 -10.19 -3.57
C ALA A 250 -4.00 -11.07 -4.61
N LEU A 251 -3.25 -11.64 -5.57
CA LEU A 251 -3.82 -12.39 -6.69
C LEU A 251 -3.85 -13.88 -6.39
N VAL A 252 -2.71 -14.49 -6.06
CA VAL A 252 -2.60 -15.94 -5.84
C VAL A 252 -3.18 -16.31 -4.48
N GLY A 253 -2.72 -15.66 -3.41
CA GLY A 253 -3.14 -15.97 -2.04
C GLY A 253 -4.64 -15.81 -1.83
N ARG A 254 -5.22 -14.70 -2.31
CA ARG A 254 -6.67 -14.47 -2.21
C ARG A 254 -7.48 -15.49 -3.01
N SER A 255 -7.07 -15.77 -4.25
CA SER A 255 -7.74 -16.77 -5.08
C SER A 255 -7.67 -18.16 -4.46
N LEU A 256 -6.52 -18.51 -3.86
CA LEU A 256 -6.32 -19.75 -3.12
C LEU A 256 -7.24 -19.82 -1.90
N GLY A 257 -7.31 -18.76 -1.10
CA GLY A 257 -8.21 -18.70 0.07
C GLY A 257 -9.68 -18.87 -0.30
N ILE A 258 -10.12 -18.27 -1.40
CA ILE A 258 -11.49 -18.41 -1.92
C ILE A 258 -11.74 -19.86 -2.37
N TRP A 259 -10.88 -20.39 -3.23
CA TRP A 259 -11.05 -21.73 -3.80
C TRP A 259 -10.99 -22.85 -2.74
N THR A 260 -10.13 -22.70 -1.73
CA THR A 260 -9.99 -23.64 -0.60
C THR A 260 -11.00 -23.39 0.53
N ARG A 261 -11.87 -22.38 0.41
CA ARG A 261 -12.86 -22.00 1.43
C ARG A 261 -12.23 -21.69 2.79
N GLN A 262 -11.07 -21.04 2.77
CA GLN A 262 -10.35 -20.61 3.97
C GLN A 262 -10.57 -19.11 4.20
N PRO A 263 -11.59 -18.71 4.97
CA PRO A 263 -11.90 -17.30 5.17
C PRO A 263 -10.76 -16.53 5.85
N LEU A 264 -9.98 -17.17 6.73
CA LEU A 264 -8.80 -16.57 7.33
C LEU A 264 -7.73 -16.21 6.29
N LEU A 265 -7.45 -17.10 5.34
CA LEU A 265 -6.48 -16.83 4.27
C LEU A 265 -7.00 -15.75 3.31
N THR A 266 -8.28 -15.81 2.94
CA THR A 266 -8.92 -14.78 2.10
C THR A 266 -8.82 -13.39 2.73
N LEU A 267 -9.15 -13.27 4.02
CA LEU A 267 -9.05 -12.02 4.75
C LEU A 267 -7.59 -11.60 4.96
N TYR A 268 -6.68 -12.51 5.29
CA TYR A 268 -5.24 -12.20 5.36
C TYR A 268 -4.73 -11.56 4.06
N CYS A 269 -5.09 -12.14 2.92
CA CYS A 269 -4.70 -11.65 1.59
C CYS A 269 -5.38 -10.34 1.19
N TYR A 270 -6.44 -9.93 1.88
CA TYR A 270 -7.10 -8.65 1.64
C TYR A 270 -6.18 -7.45 1.96
N GLY A 271 -5.17 -7.63 2.81
CA GLY A 271 -4.16 -6.61 3.06
C GLY A 271 -3.22 -6.37 1.88
N TYR A 272 -2.79 -7.44 1.22
CA TYR A 272 -2.01 -7.33 -0.02
C TYR A 272 -2.84 -6.70 -1.13
N PHE A 273 -4.15 -7.00 -1.18
CA PHE A 273 -5.05 -6.33 -2.10
C PHE A 273 -5.11 -4.80 -1.85
N GLY A 274 -5.15 -4.37 -0.59
CA GLY A 274 -5.00 -2.96 -0.24
C GLY A 274 -3.68 -2.34 -0.75
N SER A 275 -2.56 -3.04 -0.59
CA SER A 275 -1.26 -2.60 -1.14
C SER A 275 -1.27 -2.52 -2.68
N LEU A 276 -1.92 -3.47 -3.36
CA LEU A 276 -2.09 -3.44 -4.81
C LEU A 276 -2.87 -2.20 -5.25
N LEU A 277 -3.96 -1.85 -4.56
CA LEU A 277 -4.72 -0.64 -4.85
C LEU A 277 -3.86 0.63 -4.67
N GLN A 278 -2.98 0.69 -3.68
CA GLN A 278 -2.04 1.82 -3.55
C GLN A 278 -1.08 1.92 -4.75
N VAL A 279 -0.54 0.80 -5.24
CA VAL A 279 0.32 0.78 -6.44
C VAL A 279 -0.44 1.31 -7.66
N LEU A 280 -1.70 0.91 -7.83
CA LEU A 280 -2.56 1.41 -8.90
C LEU A 280 -2.86 2.90 -8.74
N ALA A 281 -3.06 3.38 -7.50
CA ALA A 281 -3.34 4.79 -7.22
C ALA A 281 -2.19 5.69 -7.66
N HIS A 282 -0.96 5.32 -7.31
CA HIS A 282 0.25 5.99 -7.78
C HIS A 282 0.38 5.98 -9.30
N GLY A 283 0.11 4.83 -9.94
CA GLY A 283 0.12 4.72 -11.41
C GLY A 283 -0.89 5.65 -12.10
N LEU A 284 -2.09 5.76 -11.55
CA LEU A 284 -3.14 6.68 -12.05
C LEU A 284 -2.75 8.15 -11.87
N ALA A 285 -2.16 8.49 -10.73
CA ALA A 285 -1.68 9.84 -10.43
C ALA A 285 -0.40 10.21 -11.19
N LYS A 286 0.29 9.23 -11.80
CA LYS A 286 1.65 9.37 -12.33
C LYS A 286 2.65 9.82 -11.28
N GLU A 287 2.46 9.39 -10.05
CA GLU A 287 3.35 9.63 -8.93
C GLU A 287 4.15 8.35 -8.67
N GLN A 288 5.39 8.49 -8.19
CA GLN A 288 6.21 7.31 -7.86
C GLN A 288 5.57 6.57 -6.68
N ALA A 289 5.41 5.25 -6.79
CA ALA A 289 4.88 4.48 -5.68
C ALA A 289 5.87 4.46 -4.51
N THR A 290 5.44 4.91 -3.34
CA THR A 290 6.32 5.09 -2.17
C THR A 290 7.05 3.80 -1.82
N LEU A 291 6.35 2.66 -1.84
CA LEU A 291 6.96 1.35 -1.57
C LEU A 291 8.08 0.99 -2.55
N LEU A 292 7.95 1.39 -3.81
CA LEU A 292 8.96 1.14 -4.85
C LEU A 292 10.12 2.13 -4.73
N ALA A 293 9.84 3.39 -4.39
CA ALA A 293 10.88 4.38 -4.11
C ALA A 293 11.79 3.93 -2.96
N LEU A 294 11.21 3.33 -1.93
CA LEU A 294 11.94 2.79 -0.78
C LEU A 294 12.79 1.56 -1.12
N GLU A 295 12.48 0.81 -2.18
CA GLU A 295 13.29 -0.35 -2.59
C GLU A 295 14.67 0.02 -3.12
N ASP A 296 14.86 1.25 -3.58
CA ASP A 296 16.13 1.76 -4.07
C ASP A 296 17.03 2.32 -2.95
N GLU A 297 16.51 2.40 -1.72
CA GLU A 297 17.30 2.74 -0.53
C GLU A 297 18.22 1.57 -0.11
N GLY A 298 19.29 1.91 0.61
CA GLY A 298 20.15 0.90 1.24
C GLY A 298 19.34 -0.06 2.11
N SER A 299 19.72 -1.35 2.16
CA SER A 299 18.88 -2.42 2.71
C SER A 299 18.28 -2.11 4.09
N LEU A 300 19.06 -1.51 5.00
CA LEU A 300 18.60 -1.15 6.33
C LEU A 300 17.58 -0.02 6.27
N LYS A 301 17.93 1.09 5.60
CA LYS A 301 17.06 2.26 5.45
C LYS A 301 15.70 1.88 4.86
N LYS A 302 15.69 1.07 3.80
CA LYS A 302 14.46 0.52 3.20
C LYS A 302 13.53 -0.07 4.25
N VAL A 303 14.03 -1.01 5.06
CA VAL A 303 13.23 -1.67 6.10
C VAL A 303 12.75 -0.67 7.16
N ARG A 304 13.62 0.22 7.61
CA ARG A 304 13.28 1.22 8.65
C ARG A 304 12.19 2.18 8.19
N TYR A 305 12.35 2.70 6.98
CA TYR A 305 11.41 3.63 6.36
C TYR A 305 10.08 2.96 6.05
N GLU A 306 10.11 1.71 5.58
CA GLU A 306 8.89 0.96 5.31
C GLU A 306 8.11 0.68 6.61
N TYR A 307 8.76 0.28 7.71
CA TYR A 307 8.09 0.16 9.02
C TYR A 307 7.44 1.47 9.46
N ALA A 308 8.14 2.60 9.27
CA ALA A 308 7.61 3.92 9.63
C ALA A 308 6.41 4.27 8.75
N HIS A 309 6.54 4.10 7.44
CA HIS A 309 5.50 4.38 6.45
C HIS A 309 4.23 3.58 6.73
N VAL A 310 4.33 2.26 6.88
CA VAL A 310 3.14 1.42 7.08
C VAL A 310 2.49 1.63 8.44
N THR A 311 3.28 1.97 9.47
CA THR A 311 2.75 2.18 10.82
C THR A 311 2.08 3.55 10.95
N TYR A 312 2.64 4.57 10.33
CA TYR A 312 2.08 5.92 10.37
C TYR A 312 1.09 6.21 9.23
N PHE A 313 0.88 5.27 8.31
CA PHE A 313 0.02 5.44 7.13
C PHE A 313 -1.34 6.10 7.42
N PRO A 314 -2.11 5.69 8.45
CA PRO A 314 -3.37 6.36 8.75
C PRO A 314 -3.21 7.87 8.98
N THR A 315 -2.25 8.28 9.82
CA THR A 315 -1.99 9.70 10.08
C THR A 315 -1.42 10.40 8.85
N LEU A 316 -0.54 9.75 8.09
CA LEU A 316 0.05 10.31 6.86
C LEU A 316 -1.02 10.66 5.82
N VAL A 317 -2.02 9.78 5.63
CA VAL A 317 -3.13 10.04 4.71
C VAL A 317 -3.94 11.25 5.16
N PHE A 318 -4.31 11.34 6.44
CA PHE A 318 -5.08 12.48 6.95
C PHE A 318 -4.28 13.79 6.92
N GLU A 319 -2.98 13.77 7.26
CA GLU A 319 -2.13 14.95 7.13
C GLU A 319 -1.94 15.37 5.67
N GLY A 320 -1.75 14.41 4.76
CA GLY A 320 -1.69 14.68 3.32
C GLY A 320 -2.95 15.37 2.82
N MET A 321 -4.13 14.85 3.18
CA MET A 321 -5.43 15.46 2.85
C MET A 321 -5.59 16.85 3.47
N TYR A 322 -5.23 17.00 4.75
CA TYR A 322 -5.24 18.30 5.43
C TYR A 322 -4.39 19.32 4.68
N CYS A 323 -3.12 19.01 4.41
CA CYS A 323 -2.22 19.86 3.65
C CYS A 323 -2.76 20.18 2.24
N ALA A 324 -3.31 19.19 1.54
CA ALA A 324 -3.86 19.39 0.19
C ALA A 324 -5.13 20.28 0.16
N ALA A 325 -5.89 20.33 1.25
CA ALA A 325 -7.06 21.21 1.39
C ALA A 325 -6.67 22.69 1.52
N TYR A 326 -5.52 22.99 2.12
CA TYR A 326 -5.00 24.35 2.26
C TYR A 326 -4.10 24.81 1.09
N ARG A 327 -3.72 23.90 0.19
CA ARG A 327 -3.00 24.27 -1.04
C ARG A 327 -3.95 25.02 -2.01
N PRO A 328 -3.50 26.13 -2.61
CA PRO A 328 -4.21 26.75 -3.74
C PRO A 328 -4.50 25.69 -4.80
N CYS A 329 -5.69 25.77 -5.41
CA CYS A 329 -6.07 24.80 -6.43
C CYS A 329 -5.32 25.14 -7.73
N ASP A 330 -4.13 24.57 -7.94
CA ASP A 330 -3.45 24.70 -9.23
C ASP A 330 -4.14 23.78 -10.25
N LYS A 331 -4.24 24.23 -11.51
CA LYS A 331 -4.84 23.43 -12.61
C LYS A 331 -4.16 22.07 -12.83
N LYS A 332 -2.97 21.86 -12.25
CA LYS A 332 -2.21 20.60 -12.29
C LYS A 332 -2.61 19.61 -11.19
N ASP A 333 -3.34 20.07 -10.16
CA ASP A 333 -3.73 19.29 -8.98
C ASP A 333 -5.14 18.66 -9.10
N ALA A 334 -5.86 19.00 -10.17
CA ALA A 334 -7.14 18.40 -10.56
C ALA A 334 -6.94 17.00 -11.18
#